data_AF-A0A532U4Y1-F1
#
_entry.id   AF-A0A532U4Y1-F1
#
_cell.length_a   1.000
_cell.length_b   1.000
_cell.length_c   1.000
_cell.angle_alpha   90.00
_cell.angle_beta   90.00
_cell.angle_gamma   90.00
#
_symmetry.space_group_name_H-M   'P 1'
#
loop_
_entity.id
_entity.type
_entity.pdbx_description
1 polymer ?
#
loop_
_entity_poly.entity_id
_entity_poly.type
_entity_poly.pdbx_seq_one_letter_code
_entity_poly.pdbx_strand_id
1 'polypeptide(L)'
;MKRREFLEKVGYGAAGFVAAPLAQESQEKTQTPPKRRRYKIEVEVFEGPKSRCHKVGEKFVFPQDRGKMCTWLLSTLDPVVTALASGGTLPWMYEGTPYEKVIDPDGITTEFIRCPDPTDAGIVVKITRTLIS
;
A
#
# COMPACT_ATOMS: atom_id res chain seq x y z
N MET A 1 15.70 -38.01 -9.02
CA MET A 1 16.58 -37.41 -10.04
C MET A 1 17.38 -36.28 -9.42
N LYS A 2 18.71 -36.29 -9.55
CA LYS A 2 19.63 -35.34 -8.88
C LYS A 2 20.05 -34.26 -9.88
N ARG A 3 20.00 -32.99 -9.48
CA ARG A 3 20.30 -31.76 -10.27
C ARG A 3 21.58 -31.76 -11.12
N ARG A 4 22.49 -32.71 -10.90
CA ARG A 4 23.80 -32.79 -11.57
C ARG A 4 23.73 -33.36 -12.99
N GLU A 5 22.75 -34.21 -13.29
CA GLU A 5 22.65 -34.87 -14.60
C GLU A 5 22.19 -33.93 -15.73
N PHE A 6 21.58 -32.78 -15.40
CA PHE A 6 21.11 -31.81 -16.39
C PHE A 6 22.22 -30.92 -16.95
N LEU A 7 23.26 -30.64 -16.14
CA LEU A 7 24.35 -29.74 -16.52
C LEU A 7 25.38 -30.42 -17.45
N GLU A 8 25.50 -31.75 -17.42
CA GLU A 8 26.42 -32.48 -18.30
C GLU A 8 25.86 -32.65 -19.72
N LYS A 9 24.54 -32.52 -19.92
CA LYS A 9 23.91 -32.72 -21.23
C LYS A 9 23.95 -31.49 -22.13
N VAL A 10 24.43 -30.35 -21.62
CA VAL A 10 24.54 -29.08 -22.36
C VAL A 10 26.02 -28.70 -22.49
N GLY A 11 26.83 -29.65 -22.94
CA GLY A 11 28.19 -29.38 -23.38
C GLY A 11 28.19 -28.75 -24.77
N TYR A 12 29.16 -27.87 -24.98
CA TYR A 12 29.71 -27.36 -26.23
C TYR A 12 29.28 -25.98 -26.72
N GLY A 13 30.22 -25.05 -26.60
CA GLY A 13 30.23 -23.80 -27.34
C GLY A 13 31.37 -22.85 -26.94
N ALA A 14 32.59 -23.35 -26.74
CA ALA A 14 33.76 -22.49 -26.64
C ALA A 14 34.10 -21.94 -28.04
N ALA A 15 33.83 -20.66 -28.28
CA ALA A 15 34.40 -19.90 -29.39
C ALA A 15 34.89 -18.55 -28.83
N GLY A 16 36.17 -18.29 -29.05
CA GLY A 16 36.93 -17.25 -28.36
C GLY A 16 36.43 -15.84 -28.64
N PHE A 17 36.51 -15.00 -27.61
CA PHE A 17 36.57 -13.55 -27.78
C PHE A 17 37.94 -13.06 -27.32
N VAL A 18 38.66 -12.50 -28.28
CA VAL A 18 39.94 -11.84 -28.14
C VAL A 18 39.81 -10.69 -27.14
N ALA A 19 40.78 -10.59 -26.24
CA ALA A 19 40.89 -9.52 -25.26
C ALA A 19 41.03 -8.15 -25.94
N ALA A 20 40.14 -7.23 -25.59
CA ALA A 20 40.37 -5.79 -25.72
C ALA A 20 40.09 -5.18 -24.34
N PRO A 21 41.05 -4.44 -23.73
CA PRO A 21 40.77 -3.73 -22.50
C PRO A 21 40.01 -2.46 -22.88
N LEU A 22 38.69 -2.56 -23.02
CA LEU A 22 37.85 -1.38 -22.89
C LEU A 22 37.81 -1.08 -21.39
N ALA A 23 38.74 -0.22 -20.97
CA ALA A 23 38.61 0.55 -19.74
C ALA A 23 37.35 1.42 -19.89
N GLN A 24 36.20 0.82 -19.65
CA GLN A 24 34.94 1.53 -19.54
C GLN A 24 34.92 2.07 -18.13
N GLU A 25 35.38 3.31 -18.00
CA GLU A 25 35.20 4.13 -16.81
C GLU A 25 33.68 4.33 -16.65
N SER A 26 33.03 3.36 -16.02
CA SER A 26 31.65 3.47 -15.59
C SER A 26 31.63 4.55 -14.52
N GLN A 27 31.33 5.77 -14.96
CA GLN A 27 30.92 6.86 -14.08
C GLN A 27 29.65 6.42 -13.37
N GLU A 28 29.83 5.75 -12.24
CA GLU A 28 28.78 5.48 -11.28
C GLU A 28 28.36 6.82 -10.69
N LYS A 29 27.44 7.51 -11.38
CA LYS A 29 26.66 8.59 -10.79
C LYS A 29 26.01 8.00 -9.56
N THR A 30 26.56 8.32 -8.39
CA THR A 30 25.95 8.04 -7.09
C THR A 30 24.64 8.82 -7.02
N GLN A 31 23.59 8.27 -7.62
CA GLN A 31 22.24 8.78 -7.47
C GLN A 31 21.82 8.44 -6.04
N THR A 32 21.75 9.45 -5.19
CA THR A 32 21.16 9.32 -3.86
C THR A 32 19.74 8.82 -4.05
N PRO A 33 19.33 7.71 -3.40
CA PRO A 33 17.99 7.19 -3.57
C PRO A 33 16.96 8.28 -3.20
N PRO A 34 15.88 8.44 -3.99
CA PRO A 34 14.90 9.49 -3.74
C PRO A 34 14.32 9.33 -2.33
N LYS A 35 14.24 10.44 -1.58
CA LYS A 35 13.69 10.46 -0.22
C LYS A 35 12.23 10.02 -0.30
N ARG A 36 11.94 8.82 0.21
CA ARG A 36 10.58 8.27 0.22
C ARG A 36 9.71 9.11 1.15
N ARG A 37 8.59 9.61 0.64
CA ARG A 37 7.56 10.26 1.46
C ARG A 37 7.04 9.26 2.50
N ARG A 38 6.79 9.72 3.72
CA ARG A 38 6.17 8.93 4.78
C ARG A 38 4.80 9.50 5.08
N TYR A 39 3.88 8.63 5.48
CA TYR A 39 2.51 9.03 5.73
C TYR A 39 2.02 8.46 7.06
N LYS A 40 1.23 9.27 7.78
CA LYS A 40 0.37 8.84 8.88
C LYS A 40 -0.93 8.35 8.29
N ILE A 41 -1.47 7.26 8.81
CA ILE A 41 -2.81 6.79 8.44
C ILE A 41 -3.65 6.66 9.69
N GLU A 42 -4.78 7.35 9.67
CA GLU A 42 -5.83 7.30 10.67
C GLU A 42 -7.10 6.74 10.04
N VAL A 43 -7.81 5.90 10.77
CA VAL A 43 -9.07 5.31 10.34
C VAL A 43 -10.12 5.66 11.38
N GLU A 44 -11.23 6.25 10.94
CA GLU A 44 -12.35 6.65 11.78
C GLU A 44 -13.62 5.94 11.31
N VAL A 45 -14.41 5.41 12.23
CA VAL A 45 -15.74 4.88 11.92
C VAL A 45 -16.69 6.06 11.74
N PHE A 46 -17.00 6.37 10.48
CA PHE A 46 -17.72 7.59 10.10
C PHE A 46 -19.24 7.43 10.22
N GLU A 47 -19.77 6.30 9.76
CA GLU A 47 -21.21 6.04 9.75
C GLU A 47 -21.47 4.55 9.95
N GLY A 48 -22.62 4.21 10.51
CA GLY A 48 -23.15 2.86 10.44
C GLY A 48 -24.18 2.57 11.52
N PRO A 49 -24.90 1.45 11.38
CA PRO A 49 -25.73 0.92 12.45
C PRO A 49 -24.91 0.63 13.71
N LYS A 50 -25.60 0.49 14.85
CA LYS A 50 -24.97 0.08 16.10
C LYS A 50 -24.41 -1.34 15.95
N SER A 51 -23.14 -1.43 15.58
CA SER A 51 -22.46 -2.71 15.43
C SER A 51 -21.95 -3.22 16.78
N ARG A 52 -21.76 -4.54 16.88
CA ARG A 52 -21.09 -5.16 18.03
C ARG A 52 -19.59 -4.91 18.03
N CYS A 53 -18.99 -4.80 16.85
CA CYS A 53 -17.54 -4.77 16.68
C CYS A 53 -16.94 -3.37 16.89
N HIS A 54 -17.58 -2.35 16.30
CA HIS A 54 -17.07 -0.97 16.27
C HIS A 54 -18.19 0.04 16.46
N LYS A 55 -17.87 1.18 17.05
CA LYS A 55 -18.83 2.28 17.26
C LYS A 55 -18.51 3.47 16.35
N VAL A 56 -19.54 4.19 15.93
CA VAL A 56 -19.36 5.46 15.21
C VAL A 56 -18.54 6.43 16.08
N GLY A 57 -17.55 7.08 15.47
CA GLY A 57 -16.57 7.95 16.11
C GLY A 57 -15.33 7.25 16.67
N GLU A 58 -15.27 5.92 16.62
CA GLU A 58 -14.07 5.17 17.02
C GLU A 58 -12.92 5.42 16.04
N LYS A 59 -11.71 5.64 16.57
CA LYS A 59 -10.52 6.01 15.81
C LYS A 59 -9.38 5.03 16.04
N PHE A 60 -8.67 4.72 14.97
CA PHE A 60 -7.54 3.81 14.96
C PHE A 60 -6.36 4.42 14.21
N VAL A 61 -5.14 4.17 14.69
CA VAL A 61 -3.89 4.54 14.01
C VAL A 61 -3.30 3.29 13.37
N PHE A 62 -3.05 3.32 12.06
CA PHE A 62 -2.47 2.19 11.34
C PHE A 62 -0.95 2.37 11.19
N PRO A 63 -0.12 1.32 11.41
CA PRO A 63 -0.47 -0.08 11.73
C PRO A 63 -0.59 -0.41 13.23
N GLN A 64 -0.45 0.55 14.14
CA GLN A 64 -0.34 0.32 15.59
C GLN A 64 -1.60 -0.34 16.19
N ASP A 65 -2.77 0.04 15.70
CA ASP A 65 -4.07 -0.41 16.21
C ASP A 65 -4.67 -1.57 15.39
N ARG A 66 -3.90 -2.26 14.54
CA ARG A 66 -4.39 -3.40 13.74
C ARG A 66 -5.09 -4.46 14.58
N GLY A 67 -4.61 -4.72 15.80
CA GLY A 67 -5.20 -5.71 16.71
C GLY A 67 -6.53 -5.28 17.34
N LYS A 68 -6.93 -4.00 17.22
CA LYS A 68 -8.22 -3.49 17.71
C LYS A 68 -9.31 -3.58 16.64
N MET A 69 -8.93 -3.75 15.38
CA MET A 69 -9.88 -3.90 14.26
C MET A 69 -10.33 -5.36 14.15
N CYS A 70 -11.59 -5.57 13.79
CA CYS A 70 -12.08 -6.91 13.47
C CYS A 70 -11.49 -7.39 12.12
N THR A 71 -11.46 -8.70 11.90
CA THR A 71 -10.89 -9.31 10.69
C THR A 71 -11.54 -8.79 9.40
N TRP A 72 -12.86 -8.65 9.38
CA TRP A 72 -13.60 -8.10 8.22
C TRP A 72 -13.15 -6.69 7.86
N LEU A 73 -13.04 -5.81 8.86
CA LEU A 73 -12.59 -4.44 8.65
C LEU A 73 -11.14 -4.41 8.17
N LEU A 74 -10.26 -5.18 8.81
CA LEU A 74 -8.84 -5.21 8.47
C LEU A 74 -8.59 -5.69 7.03
N SER A 75 -9.22 -6.79 6.62
CA SER A 75 -9.09 -7.34 5.26
C SER A 75 -9.59 -6.36 4.19
N THR A 76 -10.57 -5.53 4.53
CA THR A 76 -11.12 -4.52 3.64
C THR A 76 -10.21 -3.29 3.54
N LEU A 77 -9.63 -2.88 4.67
CA LEU A 77 -8.74 -1.73 4.74
C LEU A 77 -7.36 -1.98 4.12
N ASP A 78 -6.81 -3.19 4.28
CA ASP A 78 -5.42 -3.51 3.94
C ASP A 78 -4.99 -3.09 2.51
N PRO A 79 -5.72 -3.38 1.42
CA PRO A 79 -5.30 -2.96 0.09
C PRO A 79 -5.31 -1.43 -0.08
N VAL A 80 -6.31 -0.75 0.48
CA VAL A 80 -6.43 0.71 0.34
C VAL A 80 -5.41 1.44 1.21
N VAL A 81 -5.26 1.02 2.46
CA VAL A 81 -4.25 1.55 3.37
C VAL A 81 -2.85 1.33 2.80
N THR A 82 -2.57 0.18 2.19
CA THR A 82 -1.30 -0.09 1.52
C THR A 82 -1.06 0.86 0.35
N ALA A 83 -2.06 1.06 -0.51
CA ALA A 83 -1.98 2.00 -1.63
C ALA A 83 -1.68 3.43 -1.12
N LEU A 84 -2.45 3.91 -0.15
CA LEU A 84 -2.28 5.24 0.45
C LEU A 84 -0.92 5.40 1.14
N ALA A 85 -0.46 4.39 1.88
CA ALA A 85 0.83 4.39 2.57
C ALA A 85 2.02 4.44 1.60
N SER A 86 1.87 3.86 0.41
CA SER A 86 2.88 3.90 -0.66
C SER A 86 2.92 5.24 -1.41
N GLY A 87 2.00 6.16 -1.10
CA GLY A 87 1.84 7.43 -1.78
C GLY A 87 0.88 7.39 -2.98
N GLY A 88 0.28 6.24 -3.25
CA GLY A 88 -0.81 6.12 -4.21
C GLY A 88 -2.06 6.89 -3.77
N THR A 89 -2.94 7.15 -4.71
CA THR A 89 -4.25 7.75 -4.50
C THR A 89 -5.29 6.98 -5.30
N LEU A 90 -6.55 7.10 -4.90
CA LEU A 90 -7.68 6.54 -5.63
C LEU A 90 -8.40 7.71 -6.32
N PRO A 91 -8.43 7.81 -7.66
CA PRO A 91 -8.77 9.05 -8.35
C PRO A 91 -10.27 9.37 -8.44
N TRP A 92 -11.15 8.41 -8.20
CA TRP A 92 -12.60 8.62 -8.30
C TRP A 92 -13.13 9.44 -7.12
N MET A 93 -14.01 10.40 -7.38
CA MET A 93 -14.62 11.24 -6.35
C MET A 93 -16.04 10.75 -6.04
N TYR A 94 -16.52 11.02 -4.82
CA TYR A 94 -17.89 10.71 -4.40
C TYR A 94 -18.74 11.99 -4.29
N GLU A 95 -18.71 12.81 -5.35
CA GLU A 95 -19.39 14.11 -5.41
C GLU A 95 -20.90 14.00 -5.16
N GLY A 96 -21.46 14.94 -4.40
CA GLY A 96 -22.88 14.94 -4.05
C GLY A 96 -23.28 13.87 -3.04
N THR A 97 -22.32 13.17 -2.41
CA THR A 97 -22.58 12.19 -1.35
C THR A 97 -21.97 12.65 -0.02
N PRO A 98 -22.39 12.09 1.13
CA PRO A 98 -21.74 12.34 2.42
C PRO A 98 -20.26 11.92 2.48
N TYR A 99 -19.78 11.20 1.47
CA TYR A 99 -18.44 10.63 1.39
C TYR A 99 -17.51 11.43 0.48
N GLU A 100 -17.84 12.69 0.19
CA GLU A 100 -16.94 13.57 -0.54
C GLU A 100 -15.54 13.56 0.07
N LYS A 101 -14.55 13.31 -0.79
CA LYS A 101 -13.18 13.06 -0.38
C LYS A 101 -12.25 14.14 -0.88
N VAL A 102 -11.07 14.17 -0.27
CA VAL A 102 -10.04 15.15 -0.54
C VAL A 102 -8.80 14.41 -1.03
N ILE A 103 -8.20 14.88 -2.12
CA ILE A 103 -6.96 14.30 -2.66
C ILE A 103 -5.88 15.37 -2.69
N ASP A 104 -4.99 15.32 -1.71
CA ASP A 104 -3.69 15.99 -1.69
C ASP A 104 -3.68 17.54 -1.84
N PRO A 105 -4.59 18.32 -1.22
CA PRO A 105 -4.44 19.77 -1.23
C PRO A 105 -3.21 20.22 -0.42
N ASP A 106 -2.77 19.45 0.58
CA ASP A 106 -1.66 19.79 1.50
C ASP A 106 -0.95 18.53 2.06
N GLY A 107 -0.85 17.45 1.28
CA GLY A 107 -0.38 16.16 1.82
C GLY A 107 -1.46 15.36 2.54
N ILE A 108 -2.71 15.84 2.53
CA ILE A 108 -3.87 15.19 3.16
C ILE A 108 -4.70 14.47 2.09
N THR A 109 -5.02 13.20 2.30
CA THR A 109 -5.94 12.46 1.45
C THR A 109 -6.96 11.73 2.29
N THR A 110 -8.24 11.84 1.96
CA THR A 110 -9.30 11.07 2.59
C THR A 110 -9.84 10.01 1.65
N GLU A 111 -10.28 8.89 2.21
CA GLU A 111 -10.96 7.82 1.50
C GLU A 111 -12.09 7.26 2.35
N PHE A 112 -13.14 6.74 1.72
CA PHE A 112 -14.25 6.13 2.43
C PHE A 112 -14.43 4.70 1.95
N ILE A 113 -14.56 3.77 2.88
CA ILE A 113 -14.77 2.36 2.56
C ILE A 113 -15.86 1.79 3.44
N ARG A 114 -16.73 0.99 2.82
CA ARG A 114 -17.73 0.22 3.55
C ARG A 114 -17.15 -1.12 3.97
N CYS A 115 -17.30 -1.47 5.25
CA CYS A 115 -17.00 -2.81 5.73
C CYS A 115 -18.04 -3.79 5.14
N PRO A 116 -17.62 -4.88 4.48
CA PRO A 116 -18.51 -5.87 3.87
C PRO A 116 -19.06 -6.85 4.91
N ASP A 117 -19.24 -6.42 6.17
CA ASP A 117 -19.78 -7.27 7.22
C ASP A 117 -21.21 -7.71 6.82
N PRO A 118 -21.47 -9.02 6.69
CA PRO A 118 -22.79 -9.51 6.27
C PRO A 118 -23.87 -9.33 7.34
N THR A 119 -23.51 -8.86 8.54
CA THR A 119 -24.44 -8.53 9.62
C THR A 119 -24.90 -7.06 9.56
N ASP A 120 -25.73 -6.63 10.51
CA ASP A 120 -26.11 -5.22 10.71
C ASP A 120 -24.94 -4.34 11.21
N ALA A 121 -23.72 -4.64 10.80
CA ALA A 121 -22.47 -3.95 11.15
C ALA A 121 -21.83 -3.27 9.93
N GLY A 122 -22.60 -3.06 8.86
CA GLY A 122 -22.18 -2.38 7.62
C GLY A 122 -21.81 -0.91 7.85
N ILE A 123 -20.70 -0.69 8.55
CA ILE A 123 -20.11 0.61 8.84
C ILE A 123 -19.37 1.14 7.61
N VAL A 124 -19.31 2.46 7.52
CA VAL A 124 -18.42 3.19 6.61
C VAL A 124 -17.30 3.79 7.46
N VAL A 125 -16.07 3.56 7.04
CA VAL A 125 -14.89 4.13 7.66
C VAL A 125 -14.29 5.21 6.77
N LYS A 126 -13.86 6.30 7.39
CA LYS A 126 -13.07 7.36 6.79
C LYS A 126 -11.60 7.10 7.08
N ILE A 127 -10.81 6.92 6.05
CA ILE A 127 -9.36 6.84 6.13
C ILE A 127 -8.81 8.25 5.87
N THR A 128 -7.91 8.72 6.73
CA THR A 128 -7.19 9.98 6.54
C THR A 128 -5.70 9.68 6.48
N ARG A 129 -5.09 9.97 5.32
CA ARG A 129 -3.65 9.93 5.08
C ARG A 129 -3.08 11.34 5.24
N THR A 130 -2.03 11.49 6.03
CA THR A 130 -1.33 12.77 6.22
C THR A 130 0.16 12.60 5.96
N LEU A 131 0.74 13.46 5.10
CA LEU A 131 2.18 13.49 4.84
C LEU A 131 2.96 13.85 6.13
N ILE A 132 3.96 13.04 6.46
CA ILE A 132 4.95 13.30 7.52
C ILE A 132 6.30 13.33 6.82
N SER A 133 6.88 14.51 6.66
CA SER A 133 8.11 14.81 5.91
C SER A 133 9.33 13.93 6.18
#